data_AF-A0A969JP65-F1
#
_entry.id   AF-A0A969JP65-F1
#
_cell.length_a   1.000
_cell.length_b   1.000
_cell.length_c   1.000
_cell.angle_alpha   90.00
_cell.angle_beta   90.00
_cell.angle_gamma   90.00
#
_symmetry.space_group_name_H-M   'P 1'
#
loop_
_entity.id
_entity.type
_entity.pdbx_description
1 polymer ?
#
loop_
_entity_poly.entity_id
_entity_poly.type
_entity_poly.pdbx_seq_one_letter_code
_entity_poly.pdbx_strand_id
1 'polypeptide(L)'
;IRRVLLERVDAAFDDLTNPEKDRNKGVHDARKNFKRIRAALRLVRGEIEETLYQQENVRFRDAARLIASARDSWVMVETLDKLIEEFHTFLTPNAFVGVRQVLLRQYKK
;
A
#
# COMPACT_ATOMS: atom_id res chain seq x y z
N ILE A 1 5.94 23.25 6.03
CA ILE A 1 5.69 21.78 6.03
C ILE A 1 4.21 21.38 6.13
N ARG A 2 3.37 22.10 6.91
CA ARG A 2 1.94 21.77 7.13
C ARG A 2 1.14 21.55 5.83
N ARG A 3 1.25 22.47 4.86
CA ARG A 3 0.61 22.33 3.54
C ARG A 3 0.94 21.00 2.86
N VAL A 4 2.23 20.66 2.79
CA VAL A 4 2.71 19.42 2.16
C VAL A 4 2.17 18.17 2.86
N LEU A 5 2.06 18.20 4.20
CA LEU A 5 1.48 17.08 4.94
C LEU A 5 -0.01 16.90 4.63
N LEU A 6 -0.78 18.00 4.62
CA LEU A 6 -2.20 17.98 4.29
C LEU A 6 -2.45 17.46 2.87
N GLU A 7 -1.69 17.94 1.88
CA GLU A 7 -1.76 17.44 0.50
C GLU A 7 -1.51 15.93 0.40
N ARG A 8 -0.66 15.37 1.27
CA ARG A 8 -0.42 13.92 1.31
C ARG A 8 -1.53 13.16 2.01
N VAL A 9 -2.18 13.76 3.00
CA VAL A 9 -3.37 13.19 3.64
C VAL A 9 -4.51 13.15 2.63
N ASP A 10 -4.76 14.24 1.93
CA ASP A 10 -5.81 14.33 0.91
C ASP A 10 -5.56 13.34 -0.23
N ALA A 11 -4.31 13.24 -0.71
CA ALA A 11 -3.94 12.23 -1.71
C ALA A 11 -4.14 10.80 -1.20
N ALA A 12 -3.77 10.50 0.05
CA ALA A 12 -4.00 9.17 0.62
C ALA A 12 -5.48 8.86 0.80
N PHE A 13 -6.31 9.86 1.10
CA PHE A 13 -7.75 9.70 1.20
C PHE A 13 -8.35 9.40 -0.17
N ASP A 14 -8.03 10.21 -1.19
CA ASP A 14 -8.47 9.99 -2.56
C ASP A 14 -8.01 8.62 -3.11
N ASP A 15 -6.77 8.22 -2.83
CA ASP A 15 -6.25 6.89 -3.18
C ASP A 15 -7.07 5.74 -2.56
N LEU A 16 -7.71 5.94 -1.39
CA LEU A 16 -8.47 4.91 -0.69
C LEU A 16 -9.97 4.94 -1.00
N THR A 17 -10.53 6.11 -1.34
CA THR A 17 -11.98 6.28 -1.45
C THR A 17 -12.48 6.45 -2.89
N ASN A 18 -11.61 6.77 -3.84
CA ASN A 18 -12.02 7.01 -5.22
C ASN A 18 -12.36 5.68 -5.92
N PRO A 19 -13.63 5.47 -6.31
CA PRO A 19 -14.06 4.21 -6.94
C PRO A 19 -13.52 4.02 -8.36
N GLU A 20 -13.03 5.07 -9.02
CA GLU A 20 -12.42 5.00 -10.34
C GLU A 20 -10.97 4.49 -10.29
N LYS A 21 -10.33 4.50 -9.12
CA LYS A 21 -8.98 4.00 -8.94
C LYS A 21 -9.00 2.48 -8.74
N ASP A 22 -8.02 1.81 -9.35
CA ASP A 22 -7.75 0.41 -9.01
C ASP A 22 -7.44 0.32 -7.51
N ARG A 23 -8.23 -0.50 -6.79
CA ARG A 23 -8.16 -0.63 -5.33
C ARG A 23 -6.76 -0.97 -4.84
N ASN A 24 -6.02 -1.81 -5.58
CA ASN A 24 -4.68 -2.23 -5.16
C ASN A 24 -3.65 -1.11 -5.35
N LYS A 25 -3.72 -0.43 -6.50
CA LYS A 25 -2.91 0.74 -6.77
C LYS A 25 -3.21 1.86 -5.76
N GLY A 26 -4.47 2.08 -5.45
CA GLY A 26 -4.92 3.00 -4.40
C GLY A 26 -4.33 2.68 -3.02
N VAL A 27 -4.45 1.43 -2.55
CA VAL A 27 -3.82 0.99 -1.30
C VAL A 27 -2.29 1.18 -1.33
N HIS A 28 -1.64 0.88 -2.46
CA HIS A 28 -0.20 1.06 -2.62
C HIS A 28 0.22 2.53 -2.52
N ASP A 29 -0.47 3.43 -3.24
CA ASP A 29 -0.16 4.85 -3.28
C ASP A 29 -0.52 5.53 -1.95
N ALA A 30 -1.62 5.14 -1.28
CA ALA A 30 -1.94 5.56 0.09
C ALA A 30 -0.81 5.20 1.08
N ARG A 31 -0.28 3.97 1.00
CA ARG A 31 0.88 3.55 1.82
C ARG A 31 2.14 4.37 1.52
N LYS A 32 2.37 4.76 0.26
CA LYS A 32 3.47 5.67 -0.10
C LYS A 32 3.26 7.05 0.51
N ASN A 33 2.05 7.58 0.48
CA ASN A 33 1.72 8.84 1.12
C ASN A 33 1.92 8.79 2.65
N PHE A 34 1.52 7.71 3.34
CA PHE A 34 1.80 7.53 4.77
C PHE A 34 3.29 7.46 5.09
N LYS A 35 4.09 6.77 4.27
CA LYS A 35 5.56 6.76 4.40
C LYS A 35 6.15 8.18 4.26
N ARG A 36 5.68 8.95 3.27
CA ARG A 36 6.12 10.33 3.03
C ARG A 36 5.75 11.25 4.18
N ILE A 37 4.55 11.13 4.74
CA ILE A 37 4.09 11.89 5.91
C ILE A 37 5.01 11.62 7.10
N ARG A 38 5.28 10.35 7.42
CA ARG A 38 6.17 9.98 8.53
C ARG A 38 7.60 10.45 8.32
N ALA A 39 8.11 10.43 7.09
CA ALA A 39 9.41 10.99 6.76
C ALA A 39 9.45 12.52 6.98
N ALA A 40 8.42 13.23 6.53
CA ALA A 40 8.30 14.67 6.72
C ALA A 40 8.19 15.06 8.20
N LEU A 41 7.42 14.33 9.01
CA LEU A 41 7.35 14.51 10.47
C LEU A 41 8.72 14.31 11.13
N ARG A 42 9.49 13.32 10.69
CA ARG A 42 10.84 13.07 11.20
C ARG A 42 11.82 14.21 10.88
N LEU A 43 11.68 14.83 9.71
CA LEU A 43 12.54 15.96 9.31
C LEU A 43 12.33 17.20 10.17
N VAL A 44 11.09 17.45 10.60
CA VAL A 44 10.75 18.64 11.40
C VAL A 44 10.67 18.35 12.91
N ARG A 45 11.12 17.18 13.34
CA ARG A 45 11.02 16.72 14.74
C ARG A 45 11.61 17.72 15.75
N GLY A 46 12.71 18.39 15.40
CA GLY A 46 13.34 19.40 16.28
C GLY A 46 12.54 20.70 16.42
N GLU A 47 11.57 20.93 15.54
CA GLU A 47 10.78 22.17 15.45
C GLU A 47 9.34 21.99 15.97
N ILE A 48 9.00 20.79 16.46
CA ILE A 48 7.66 20.46 16.98
C ILE A 48 7.76 19.77 18.33
N GLU A 49 6.66 19.76 19.09
CA GLU A 49 6.60 19.03 20.35
C GLU A 49 6.81 17.52 20.12
N GLU A 50 7.65 16.90 20.95
CA GLU A 50 7.97 15.46 20.83
C GLU A 50 6.71 14.59 20.98
N THR A 51 5.76 14.98 21.84
CA THR A 51 4.49 14.29 22.03
C THR A 51 3.66 14.29 20.74
N LEU A 52 3.55 15.44 20.07
CA LEU A 52 2.86 15.60 18.78
C LEU A 52 3.52 14.75 17.69
N TYR A 53 4.85 14.77 17.59
CA TYR A 53 5.59 13.91 16.66
C TYR A 53 5.25 12.43 16.88
N GLN A 54 5.30 11.96 18.14
CA GLN A 54 5.02 10.56 18.47
C GLN A 54 3.58 10.17 18.12
N GLN A 55 2.60 10.99 18.51
CA GLN A 55 1.18 10.75 18.23
C GLN A 55 0.92 10.62 16.72
N GLU A 56 1.40 11.57 15.92
CA GLU A 56 1.17 11.55 14.47
C GLU A 56 1.92 10.38 13.79
N ASN A 57 3.17 10.12 14.19
CA ASN A 57 3.91 8.98 13.66
C ASN A 57 3.26 7.63 14.01
N VAL A 58 2.68 7.48 15.21
CA VAL A 58 1.89 6.30 15.60
C VAL A 58 0.64 6.20 14.74
N ARG A 59 -0.11 7.29 14.60
CA ARG A 59 -1.38 7.34 13.85
C ARG A 59 -1.21 6.89 12.40
N PHE A 60 -0.22 7.43 11.67
CA PHE A 60 0.02 7.04 10.28
C PHE A 60 0.65 5.64 10.15
N ARG A 61 1.41 5.18 11.15
CA ARG A 61 1.91 3.80 11.19
C ARG A 61 0.76 2.81 11.33
N ASP A 62 -0.18 3.08 12.22
CA ASP A 62 -1.29 2.17 12.50
C ASP A 62 -2.35 2.24 11.39
N ALA A 63 -2.62 3.41 10.81
CA ALA A 63 -3.42 3.53 9.59
C ALA A 63 -2.84 2.69 8.43
N ALA A 64 -1.52 2.70 8.24
CA ALA A 64 -0.87 1.87 7.22
C ALA A 64 -1.02 0.35 7.48
N ARG A 65 -1.16 -0.07 8.74
CA ARG A 65 -1.39 -1.47 9.12
C ARG A 65 -2.82 -1.91 8.82
N LEU A 66 -3.81 -1.04 9.00
CA LEU A 66 -5.22 -1.34 8.68
C LEU A 66 -5.42 -1.72 7.21
N ILE A 67 -4.63 -1.14 6.31
CA ILE A 67 -4.69 -1.41 4.86
C ILE A 67 -3.62 -2.40 4.38
N ALA A 68 -2.87 -3.03 5.28
CA ALA A 68 -1.77 -3.94 4.92
C ALA A 68 -2.27 -5.31 4.43
N SER A 69 -3.34 -5.84 5.03
CA SER A 69 -3.89 -7.16 4.68
C SER A 69 -4.41 -7.22 3.24
N ALA A 70 -5.12 -6.18 2.79
CA ALA A 70 -5.58 -6.05 1.40
C ALA A 70 -4.39 -6.05 0.40
N ARG A 71 -3.26 -5.46 0.80
CA ARG A 71 -2.05 -5.39 -0.02
C ARG A 71 -1.34 -6.74 -0.11
N ASP A 72 -1.23 -7.49 0.99
CA ASP A 72 -0.43 -8.72 1.00
C ASP A 72 -1.06 -9.82 0.12
N SER A 73 -2.39 -9.92 0.09
CA SER A 73 -3.11 -10.86 -0.80
C SER A 73 -2.93 -10.53 -2.28
N TRP A 74 -2.95 -9.25 -2.66
CA TRP A 74 -2.71 -8.83 -4.05
C TRP A 74 -1.26 -9.03 -4.49
N VAL A 75 -0.29 -8.74 -3.60
CA VAL A 75 1.14 -8.91 -3.93
C VAL A 75 1.47 -10.37 -4.24
N MET A 76 0.79 -11.35 -3.62
CA MET A 76 0.97 -12.76 -3.97
C MET A 76 0.52 -13.05 -5.41
N VAL A 77 -0.61 -12.47 -5.84
CA VAL A 77 -1.10 -12.59 -7.23
C VAL A 77 -0.11 -11.95 -8.20
N GLU A 78 0.30 -10.71 -7.94
CA GLU A 78 1.25 -9.97 -8.78
C GLU A 78 2.61 -10.69 -8.87
N THR A 79 3.09 -11.24 -7.75
CA THR A 79 4.37 -11.97 -7.72
C THR A 79 4.27 -13.26 -8.53
N LEU A 80 3.16 -14.00 -8.41
CA LEU A 80 2.93 -15.20 -9.22
C LEU A 80 2.87 -14.85 -10.72
N ASP A 81 2.14 -13.80 -11.09
CA ASP A 81 2.02 -13.38 -12.49
C ASP A 81 3.41 -13.02 -13.08
N LYS A 82 4.26 -12.31 -12.32
CA LYS A 82 5.65 -12.00 -12.73
C LYS A 82 6.52 -13.24 -12.88
N LEU A 83 6.38 -14.23 -11.99
CA LEU A 83 7.13 -15.49 -12.10
C LEU A 83 6.70 -16.30 -13.32
N ILE A 84 5.39 -16.33 -13.63
CA ILE A 84 4.89 -17.01 -14.84
C ILE A 84 5.44 -16.34 -16.10
N GLU A 85 5.48 -15.01 -16.13
CA GLU A 85 6.03 -14.24 -17.25
C GLU A 85 7.53 -14.49 -17.44
N GLU A 86 8.32 -14.41 -16.37
CA GLU A 86 9.79 -14.60 -16.43
C GLU A 86 10.18 -16.01 -16.89
N PHE A 87 9.45 -17.03 -16.42
CA PHE A 87 9.78 -18.44 -16.68
C PHE A 87 8.90 -19.12 -17.74
N HIS A 88 8.16 -18.36 -18.55
CA HIS A 88 7.16 -18.90 -19.48
C HIS A 88 7.70 -19.96 -20.46
N THR A 89 9.00 -19.92 -20.80
CA THR A 89 9.66 -20.91 -21.67
C THR A 89 9.91 -22.25 -20.99
N PHE A 90 9.98 -22.29 -19.66
CA PHE A 90 10.22 -23.50 -18.85
C PHE A 90 8.93 -24.05 -18.24
N LEU A 91 7.82 -23.33 -18.36
CA LEU A 91 6.55 -23.68 -17.78
C LEU A 91 5.64 -24.32 -18.83
N THR A 92 4.87 -25.33 -18.40
CA THR A 92 3.76 -25.80 -19.22
C THR A 92 2.68 -24.71 -19.28
N PRO A 93 2.01 -24.53 -20.44
CA PRO A 93 0.89 -23.63 -20.53
C PRO A 93 -0.12 -23.92 -19.42
N ASN A 94 -0.57 -22.87 -18.74
CA ASN A 94 -1.54 -22.93 -17.64
C ASN A 94 -1.11 -23.66 -16.36
N ALA A 95 0.19 -23.95 -16.16
CA ALA A 95 0.71 -24.66 -14.98
C ALA A 95 0.17 -24.15 -13.63
N PHE A 96 -0.04 -22.84 -13.50
CA PHE A 96 -0.39 -22.19 -12.24
C PHE A 96 -1.81 -21.59 -12.19
N VAL A 97 -2.69 -21.92 -13.14
CA VAL A 97 -4.06 -21.37 -13.17
C VAL A 97 -4.82 -21.65 -11.87
N GLY A 98 -4.71 -22.86 -11.32
CA GLY A 98 -5.35 -23.23 -10.06
C GLY A 98 -4.85 -22.42 -8.86
N VAL A 99 -3.54 -22.24 -8.75
CA VAL A 99 -2.91 -21.44 -7.67
C VAL A 99 -3.35 -19.98 -7.79
N ARG A 100 -3.32 -19.42 -8.99
CA ARG A 100 -3.78 -18.04 -9.26
C ARG A 100 -5.23 -17.83 -8.84
N GLN A 101 -6.12 -18.78 -9.13
CA GLN A 101 -7.53 -18.70 -8.72
C GLN A 101 -7.74 -18.75 -7.21
N VAL A 102 -6.91 -19.49 -6.47
CA VAL A 102 -6.97 -19.52 -4.99
C VAL A 102 -6.54 -18.17 -4.41
N LEU A 103 -5.44 -17.60 -4.91
CA LEU A 103 -4.96 -16.29 -4.47
C LEU A 103 -5.97 -15.18 -4.78
N LEU A 104 -6.60 -15.21 -5.96
CA LEU A 104 -7.67 -14.26 -6.31
C LEU A 104 -8.90 -14.39 -5.40
N ARG A 105 -9.26 -15.62 -4.97
CA ARG A 105 -10.37 -15.84 -4.02
C ARG A 105 -10.03 -15.31 -2.63
N GLN A 106 -8.78 -15.44 -2.19
CA GLN A 106 -8.32 -14.88 -0.91
C GLN A 106 -8.27 -13.36 -0.93
N TYR A 107 -7.96 -12.75 -2.08
CA TYR A 107 -8.00 -11.29 -2.25
C TYR A 107 -9.43 -10.72 -2.25
N LYS A 108 -10.41 -11.44 -2.80
CA LYS A 108 -11.81 -10.99 -2.90
C LYS A 108 -12.63 -11.14 -1.61
N LYS A 109 -12.09 -11.79 -0.58
CA LYS A 109 -12.71 -11.91 0.75
C LYS A 109 -12.36 -10.70 1.62
#